data_AF-A0A2M7IIB1-F1
#
_entry.id   AF-A0A2M7IIB1-F1
#
_cell.length_a   1.000
_cell.length_b   1.000
_cell.length_c   1.000
_cell.angle_alpha   90.00
_cell.angle_beta   90.00
_cell.angle_gamma   90.00
#
_symmetry.space_group_name_H-M   'P 1'
#
loop_
_entity.id
_entity.type
_entity.pdbx_description
1 polymer ?
#
loop_
_entity_poly.entity_id
_entity_poly.type
_entity_poly.pdbx_seq_one_letter_code
_entity_poly.pdbx_strand_id
1 'polypeptide(L)'
;MKYKNSLKKGSVRYIVFKEANKWYAIGLEFNIVEEGDDPSEALFFLFEAIRGYVNSAIKIKARPQILNQRADKEYENLWDVLQEKKRSSVAKKSIPPIFTFGERALATV
;
A
#
# COMPACT_ATOMS: atom_id res chain seq x y z
N MET A 1 -11.05 4.84 2.42
CA MET A 1 -10.87 5.11 3.87
C MET A 1 -11.93 6.09 4.38
N LYS A 2 -12.63 5.77 5.48
CA LYS A 2 -13.65 6.67 6.07
C LYS A 2 -13.03 7.88 6.79
N TYR A 3 -11.74 7.79 7.18
CA TYR A 3 -11.02 8.81 7.93
C TYR A 3 -9.57 8.94 7.46
N LYS A 4 -8.98 10.13 7.59
CA LYS A 4 -7.57 10.41 7.30
C LYS A 4 -6.64 9.83 8.36
N ASN A 5 -5.44 9.44 7.95
CA ASN A 5 -4.36 9.00 8.81
C ASN A 5 -3.87 10.14 9.71
N SER A 6 -3.42 9.76 10.90
CA SER A 6 -2.84 10.64 11.91
C SER A 6 -1.64 9.96 12.56
N LEU A 7 -0.86 10.68 13.35
CA LEU A 7 0.26 10.12 14.11
C LEU A 7 -0.18 9.05 15.14
N LYS A 8 -1.48 8.93 15.43
CA LYS A 8 -2.03 8.03 16.46
C LYS A 8 -2.84 6.85 15.89
N LYS A 9 -3.39 7.00 14.69
CA LYS A 9 -4.29 6.00 14.08
C LYS A 9 -4.40 6.22 12.59
N GLY A 10 -4.67 5.15 11.88
CA GLY A 10 -4.86 5.15 10.45
C GLY A 10 -4.79 3.75 9.87
N SER A 11 -4.95 3.67 8.55
CA SER A 11 -4.61 2.49 7.78
C SER A 11 -3.85 2.89 6.52
N VAL A 12 -3.18 1.94 5.90
CA VAL A 12 -2.55 2.09 4.59
C VAL A 12 -3.02 0.96 3.71
N ARG A 13 -3.47 1.31 2.50
CA ARG A 13 -3.79 0.35 1.45
C ARG A 13 -2.51 -0.19 0.89
N TYR A 14 -2.48 -1.50 0.67
CA TYR A 14 -1.36 -2.16 0.04
C TYR A 14 -1.78 -3.10 -1.07
N ILE A 15 -0.92 -3.24 -2.07
CA ILE A 15 -1.08 -4.16 -3.20
C ILE A 15 0.26 -4.87 -3.40
N VAL A 16 0.23 -6.19 -3.56
CA VAL A 16 1.38 -7.01 -3.92
C VAL A 16 1.12 -7.66 -5.26
N PHE A 17 1.97 -7.37 -6.24
CA PHE A 17 1.82 -7.88 -7.59
C PHE A 17 3.17 -8.27 -8.21
N LYS A 18 3.11 -9.09 -9.25
CA LYS A 18 4.26 -9.49 -10.03
C LYS A 18 4.35 -8.67 -11.30
N GLU A 19 5.53 -8.17 -11.60
CA GLU A 19 5.83 -7.54 -12.88
C GLU A 19 7.15 -8.11 -13.42
N ALA A 20 7.12 -8.59 -14.66
CA ALA A 20 8.17 -9.41 -15.25
C ALA A 20 8.59 -10.58 -14.31
N ASN A 21 9.81 -10.53 -13.77
CA ASN A 21 10.39 -11.55 -12.89
C ASN A 21 10.56 -11.10 -11.43
N LYS A 22 10.02 -9.94 -11.04
CA LYS A 22 10.10 -9.42 -9.67
C LYS A 22 8.72 -9.23 -9.04
N TRP A 23 8.70 -9.21 -7.72
CA TRP A 23 7.52 -8.87 -6.93
C TRP A 23 7.63 -7.46 -6.39
N TYR A 24 6.52 -6.74 -6.44
CA TYR A 24 6.41 -5.38 -5.94
C TYR A 24 5.31 -5.30 -4.89
N ALA A 25 5.57 -4.56 -3.82
CA ALA A 25 4.60 -4.24 -2.79
C ALA A 25 4.52 -2.72 -2.61
N ILE A 26 3.31 -2.16 -2.74
CA ILE A 26 3.09 -0.70 -2.72
C ILE A 26 2.21 -0.32 -1.54
N GLY A 27 2.60 0.72 -0.81
CA GLY A 27 1.78 1.40 0.21
C GLY A 27 1.24 2.74 -0.33
N LEU A 28 -0.04 2.79 -0.66
CA LEU A 28 -0.63 3.88 -1.46
C LEU A 28 -0.56 5.24 -0.76
N GLU A 29 -0.94 5.34 0.51
CA GLU A 29 -1.01 6.62 1.24
C GLU A 29 0.36 7.24 1.54
N PHE A 30 1.44 6.49 1.35
CA PHE A 30 2.81 6.94 1.57
C PHE A 30 3.66 6.96 0.30
N ASN A 31 3.12 6.48 -0.83
CA ASN A 31 3.85 6.26 -2.08
C ASN A 31 5.18 5.50 -1.88
N ILE A 32 5.15 4.47 -1.02
CA ILE A 32 6.30 3.58 -0.79
C ILE A 32 6.13 2.36 -1.70
N VAL A 33 7.21 2.02 -2.42
CA VAL A 33 7.29 0.84 -3.27
C VAL A 33 8.50 0.04 -2.83
N GLU A 34 8.31 -1.25 -2.56
CA GLU A 34 9.39 -2.18 -2.26
C GLU A 34 9.38 -3.32 -3.26
N GLU A 35 10.57 -3.82 -3.60
CA GLU A 35 10.76 -4.97 -4.48
C GLU A 35 11.28 -6.18 -3.70
N GLY A 36 10.97 -7.38 -4.18
CA GLY A 36 11.49 -8.63 -3.62
C GLY A 36 11.54 -9.74 -4.67
N ASP A 37 12.32 -10.78 -4.38
CA ASP A 37 12.44 -11.97 -5.22
C ASP A 37 11.19 -12.87 -5.09
N ASP A 38 10.49 -12.79 -3.96
CA ASP A 38 9.22 -13.46 -3.70
C ASP A 38 8.17 -12.48 -3.10
N PRO A 39 6.87 -12.80 -3.19
CA PRO A 39 5.84 -11.86 -2.78
C PRO A 39 5.79 -11.61 -1.26
N SER A 40 6.24 -12.57 -0.46
CA SER A 40 6.29 -12.45 1.00
C SER A 40 7.43 -11.53 1.42
N GLU A 41 8.57 -11.62 0.74
CA GLU A 41 9.71 -10.73 0.92
C GLU A 41 9.33 -9.27 0.59
N ALA A 42 8.76 -9.02 -0.59
CA ALA A 42 8.32 -7.67 -0.98
C ALA A 42 7.32 -7.09 0.05
N LEU A 43 6.36 -7.91 0.51
CA LEU A 43 5.39 -7.49 1.53
C LEU A 43 6.06 -7.20 2.88
N PHE A 44 7.03 -8.03 3.29
CA PHE A 44 7.80 -7.83 4.51
C PHE A 44 8.58 -6.50 4.47
N PHE A 45 9.30 -6.24 3.39
CA PHE A 45 10.02 -4.97 3.20
C PHE A 45 9.09 -3.77 3.23
N LEU A 46 7.95 -3.83 2.51
CA LEU A 46 6.96 -2.76 2.55
C LEU A 46 6.49 -2.51 3.98
N PHE A 47 6.28 -3.57 4.74
CA PHE A 47 5.77 -3.46 6.10
C PHE A 47 6.77 -2.87 7.09
N GLU A 48 8.06 -3.15 6.93
CA GLU A 48 9.14 -2.52 7.68
C GLU A 48 9.33 -1.06 7.25
N ALA A 49 9.28 -0.75 5.95
CA ALA A 49 9.36 0.61 5.43
C ALA A 49 8.22 1.50 5.96
N ILE A 50 6.98 0.99 5.93
CA ILE A 50 5.81 1.66 6.54
C ILE A 50 6.05 1.95 8.02
N ARG A 51 6.57 0.97 8.77
CA ARG A 51 6.85 1.12 10.21
C ARG A 51 7.90 2.21 10.44
N GLY A 52 9.01 2.18 9.70
CA GLY A 52 10.05 3.20 9.76
C GLY A 52 9.55 4.60 9.40
N TYR A 53 8.72 4.71 8.37
CA TYR A 53 8.12 5.96 7.91
C TYR A 53 7.20 6.57 8.99
N VAL A 54 6.30 5.77 9.56
CA VAL A 54 5.39 6.23 10.63
C VAL A 54 6.16 6.60 11.90
N ASN A 55 7.14 5.80 12.32
CA ASN A 55 7.97 6.11 13.48
C ASN A 55 8.74 7.42 13.30
N SER A 56 9.26 7.66 12.10
CA SER A 56 9.96 8.90 11.77
C SER A 56 9.00 10.10 11.82
N ALA A 57 7.80 9.96 11.25
CA ALA A 57 6.74 10.98 11.31
C ALA A 57 6.35 11.34 12.75
N ILE A 58 6.22 10.34 13.62
CA ILE A 58 5.93 10.52 15.05
C ILE A 58 7.07 11.27 15.74
N LYS A 59 8.32 10.82 15.53
CA LYS A 59 9.52 11.39 16.17
C LYS A 59 9.68 12.88 15.87
N ILE A 60 9.43 13.29 14.62
CA ILE A 60 9.55 14.70 14.21
C ILE A 60 8.27 15.50 14.42
N LYS A 61 7.20 14.90 14.97
CA LYS A 61 5.87 15.51 15.11
C LYS A 61 5.37 16.07 13.78
N ALA A 62 5.52 15.30 12.72
CA ALA A 62 5.19 15.72 11.37
C ALA A 62 3.72 16.13 11.24
N ARG A 63 3.44 17.05 10.32
CA ARG A 63 2.05 17.35 9.95
C ARG A 63 1.41 16.10 9.32
N PRO A 64 0.14 15.77 9.61
CA PRO A 64 -0.51 14.54 9.13
C PRO A 64 -0.56 14.39 7.60
N GLN A 65 -0.31 15.45 6.83
CA GLN A 65 -0.32 15.43 5.37
C GLN A 65 0.65 14.39 4.79
N ILE A 66 1.81 14.16 5.43
CA ILE A 66 2.78 13.16 4.97
C ILE A 66 2.25 11.71 5.09
N LEU A 67 1.23 11.49 5.94
CA LEU A 67 0.58 10.19 6.12
C LEU A 67 -0.65 10.02 5.22
N ASN A 68 -0.99 11.03 4.43
CA ASN A 68 -2.18 11.09 3.58
C ASN A 68 -1.79 11.62 2.20
N GLN A 69 -0.69 11.11 1.65
CA GLN A 69 -0.28 11.51 0.30
C GLN A 69 -1.31 11.07 -0.71
N ARG A 70 -1.40 11.81 -1.81
CA ARG A 70 -2.15 11.35 -2.97
C ARG A 70 -1.37 10.20 -3.58
N ALA A 71 -2.00 9.03 -3.66
CA ALA A 71 -1.41 7.87 -4.29
C ALA A 71 -1.14 8.15 -5.78
N ASP A 72 -0.13 7.50 -6.33
CA ASP A 72 0.08 7.50 -7.77
C ASP A 72 -1.18 6.99 -8.49
N LYS A 73 -1.53 7.65 -9.60
CA LYS A 73 -2.73 7.34 -10.38
C LYS A 73 -2.70 5.92 -10.90
N GLU A 74 -1.52 5.39 -11.23
CA GLU A 74 -1.38 4.00 -11.68
C GLU A 74 -1.89 3.01 -10.61
N TYR A 75 -1.40 3.14 -9.39
CA TYR A 75 -1.76 2.24 -8.28
C TYR A 75 -3.16 2.49 -7.74
N GLU A 76 -3.65 3.73 -7.81
CA GLU A 76 -5.04 4.04 -7.48
C GLU A 76 -6.01 3.34 -8.45
N ASN A 77 -5.73 3.41 -9.76
CA ASN A 77 -6.53 2.68 -10.75
C ASN A 77 -6.45 1.16 -10.53
N LEU A 78 -5.26 0.63 -10.21
CA LEU A 78 -5.10 -0.79 -9.90
C LEU A 78 -5.95 -1.20 -8.69
N TRP A 79 -5.94 -0.40 -7.62
CA TRP A 79 -6.77 -0.62 -6.44
C TRP A 79 -8.27 -0.68 -6.79
N ASP A 80 -8.75 0.26 -7.59
CA ASP A 80 -10.15 0.33 -7.99
C ASP A 80 -10.57 -0.91 -8.77
N VAL A 81 -9.76 -1.35 -9.73
CA VAL A 81 -10.03 -2.59 -10.50
C VAL A 81 -10.05 -3.81 -9.58
N LEU A 82 -9.15 -3.90 -8.60
CA LEU A 82 -9.14 -5.02 -7.64
C LEU A 82 -10.37 -5.04 -6.73
N GLN A 83 -10.85 -3.86 -6.33
CA GLN A 83 -12.07 -3.71 -5.54
C GLN A 83 -13.33 -4.04 -6.33
N GLU A 84 -13.37 -3.70 -7.62
CA GLU A 84 -14.44 -4.10 -8.55
C GLU A 84 -14.45 -5.61 -8.78
N LYS A 85 -13.29 -6.23 -9.02
CA LYS A 85 -13.16 -7.68 -9.19
C LYS A 85 -13.62 -8.48 -7.97
N LYS A 86 -13.40 -7.93 -6.76
CA LYS A 86 -13.93 -8.51 -5.52
C LYS A 86 -15.47 -8.51 -5.46
N ARG A 87 -16.12 -7.63 -6.23
CA ARG A 87 -17.58 -7.42 -6.23
C ARG A 87 -18.29 -8.02 -7.45
N SER A 88 -17.60 -8.19 -8.58
CA SER A 88 -18.18 -8.75 -9.81
C SER A 88 -17.08 -9.35 -10.70
N SER A 89 -17.34 -10.54 -11.26
CA SER A 89 -16.41 -11.36 -12.05
C SER A 89 -16.13 -10.83 -13.47
N VAL A 90 -16.12 -9.52 -13.68
CA VAL A 90 -15.91 -8.93 -15.00
C VAL A 90 -14.42 -8.64 -15.22
N ALA A 91 -13.80 -9.42 -16.10
CA ALA A 91 -12.41 -9.24 -16.50
C ALA A 91 -12.28 -8.10 -17.54
N LYS A 92 -11.54 -7.04 -17.21
CA LYS A 92 -11.02 -6.06 -18.20
C LYS A 92 -9.59 -5.65 -17.88
N LYS A 93 -8.77 -5.58 -18.95
CA LYS A 93 -7.32 -5.29 -19.06
C LYS A 93 -6.38 -6.26 -18.33
N SER A 94 -5.16 -6.38 -18.85
CA SER A 94 -4.06 -7.20 -18.33
C SER A 94 -3.60 -6.65 -16.97
N ILE A 95 -4.31 -7.00 -15.92
CA ILE A 95 -3.87 -6.73 -14.55
C ILE A 95 -2.64 -7.61 -14.30
N PRO A 96 -1.57 -7.09 -13.68
CA PRO A 96 -0.45 -7.92 -13.27
C PRO A 96 -0.92 -9.05 -12.33
N PRO A 97 -0.24 -10.21 -12.30
CA PRO A 97 -0.55 -11.26 -11.33
C PRO A 97 -0.51 -10.70 -9.89
N ILE A 98 -1.64 -10.73 -9.20
CA ILE A 98 -1.76 -10.22 -7.83
C ILE A 98 -1.54 -11.36 -6.85
N PHE A 99 -0.66 -11.16 -5.87
CA PHE A 99 -0.53 -12.07 -4.75
C PHE A 99 -1.55 -11.75 -3.65
N THR A 100 -1.58 -10.50 -3.19
CA THR A 100 -2.53 -10.06 -2.16
C THR A 100 -2.72 -8.54 -2.22
N PHE A 101 -3.83 -8.05 -1.66
CA PHE A 101 -4.06 -6.63 -1.44
C PHE A 101 -5.00 -6.44 -0.25
N GLY A 102 -4.91 -5.29 0.43
CA GLY A 102 -5.72 -5.03 1.60
C GLY A 102 -5.43 -3.70 2.28
N GLU A 103 -5.94 -3.55 3.48
CA GLU A 103 -5.64 -2.43 4.37
C GLU A 103 -4.88 -2.93 5.59
N ARG A 104 -3.78 -2.26 5.94
CA ARG A 104 -3.03 -2.50 7.16
C ARG A 104 -3.21 -1.35 8.11
N ALA A 105 -3.59 -1.63 9.36
CA ALA A 105 -3.62 -0.60 10.40
C ALA A 105 -2.21 -0.07 10.68
N LEU A 106 -2.07 1.24 10.85
CA LEU A 106 -0.82 1.83 11.32
C LEU A 106 -0.66 1.45 12.79
N ALA A 107 0.21 0.49 13.08
CA ALA A 107 0.51 0.09 14.46
C ALA A 107 1.18 1.27 15.16
N THR A 108 0.48 1.85 16.13
CA THR A 108 1.08 2.79 17.10
C THR A 108 1.47 1.98 18.32
N VAL A 109 2.74 1.66 18.44
CA VAL A 109 3.32 1.18 19.71
C VAL A 109 3.72 2.40 20.52
#